data_AF-A0ABD1HVN3-F1
#
_entry.id   AF-A0ABD1HVN3-F1
#
_cell.length_a   1.000
_cell.length_b   1.000
_cell.length_c   1.000
_cell.angle_alpha   90.00
_cell.angle_beta   90.00
_cell.angle_gamma   90.00
#
_symmetry.space_group_name_H-M   'P 1'
#
loop_
_entity.id
_entity.type
_entity.pdbx_description
1 polymer ?
#
loop_
_entity_poly.entity_id
_entity_poly.type
_entity_poly.pdbx_seq_one_letter_code
_entity_poly.pdbx_strand_id
1 'polypeptide(L)'
;MKMLIKTLIALFFLLSLLHNSDGQFEDYCIADEQTPEDVLEEAKKWACSNGADCSAIGENGTCYLPNTVKDHSSYAFNSYYQNMKHKGGSCYFNAAAIISDLDPSHDSCKFESLP
;
A
#
# COMPACT_ATOMS: atom_id res chain seq x y z
N MET A 1 25.99 33.71 -29.80
CA MET A 1 25.47 32.32 -29.85
C MET A 1 25.87 31.46 -28.65
N LYS A 2 27.17 31.34 -28.30
CA LYS A 2 27.63 30.57 -27.11
C LYS A 2 27.00 31.01 -25.77
N MET A 3 26.73 32.31 -25.62
CA MET A 3 26.09 32.87 -24.42
C MET A 3 24.60 32.49 -24.32
N LEU A 4 23.90 32.47 -25.46
CA LEU A 4 22.48 32.05 -25.54
C LEU A 4 22.31 30.55 -25.23
N ILE A 5 23.27 29.72 -25.66
CA ILE A 5 23.26 28.28 -25.37
C ILE A 5 23.43 28.03 -23.86
N LYS A 6 24.32 28.77 -23.19
CA LYS A 6 24.52 28.64 -21.73
C LYS A 6 23.29 29.10 -20.94
N THR A 7 22.64 30.18 -21.36
CA THR A 7 21.41 30.65 -20.72
C THR A 7 20.26 29.67 -20.93
N LEU A 8 20.12 29.06 -22.11
CA LEU A 8 19.12 28.03 -22.38
C LEU A 8 19.33 26.77 -21.52
N ILE A 9 20.58 26.33 -21.35
CA ILE A 9 20.91 25.20 -20.47
C ILE A 9 20.56 25.51 -19.01
N ALA A 10 20.94 26.70 -18.51
CA ALA A 10 20.63 27.11 -17.14
C ALA A 10 19.12 27.22 -16.88
N LEU A 11 18.34 27.72 -17.85
CA LEU A 11 16.88 27.78 -17.77
C LEU A 11 16.25 26.37 -17.75
N PHE A 12 16.74 25.45 -18.58
CA PHE A 12 16.27 24.06 -18.57
C PHE A 12 16.55 23.36 -17.23
N PHE A 13 17.74 23.57 -16.65
CA PHE A 13 18.06 23.09 -15.31
C PHE A 13 17.17 23.71 -14.23
N LEU A 14 16.85 25.01 -14.32
CA LEU A 14 15.89 25.66 -13.42
C LEU A 14 14.47 25.09 -13.56
N LEU A 15 14.04 24.76 -14.78
CA LEU A 15 12.73 24.15 -15.08
C LEU A 15 12.63 22.72 -14.53
N SER A 16 13.72 21.95 -14.50
CA SER A 16 13.75 20.63 -13.85
C SER A 16 13.67 20.70 -12.32
N LEU A 17 14.11 21.79 -11.69
CA LEU A 17 13.97 21.97 -10.24
C LEU A 17 12.53 22.33 -9.80
N LEU A 18 11.68 22.74 -10.74
CA LEU A 18 10.27 23.07 -10.49
C LEU A 18 9.31 21.87 -10.64
N HIS A 19 9.77 20.72 -11.13
CA HIS A 19 8.99 19.49 -11.21
C HIS A 19 9.28 18.58 -10.02
N ASN A 20 8.86 18.99 -8.82
CA ASN A 20 8.74 18.07 -7.69
C ASN A 20 7.46 18.42 -6.93
N SER A 21 6.32 18.09 -7.54
CA SER A 21 5.11 17.83 -6.79
C SER A 21 4.62 16.45 -7.15
N ASP A 22 5.47 15.43 -6.93
CA ASP A 22 4.93 14.11 -6.62
C ASP A 22 4.22 14.28 -5.27
N GLY A 23 2.95 14.65 -5.32
CA GLY A 23 2.06 14.35 -4.22
C GLY A 23 2.03 12.83 -4.15
N GLN A 24 2.89 12.23 -3.32
CA GLN A 24 2.77 10.82 -2.97
C GLN A 24 1.45 10.70 -2.22
N PHE A 25 0.41 10.29 -2.94
CA PHE A 25 -0.85 9.90 -2.32
C PHE A 25 -0.60 8.56 -1.64
N GLU A 26 -0.79 8.53 -0.32
CA GLU A 26 -0.72 7.28 0.44
C GLU A 26 -1.93 6.43 0.06
N ASP A 27 -1.66 5.17 -0.30
CA ASP A 27 -2.68 4.23 -0.72
C ASP A 27 -2.59 2.93 0.08
N TYR A 28 -3.73 2.44 0.53
CA TYR A 28 -3.84 1.25 1.36
C TYR A 28 -4.72 0.22 0.66
N CYS A 29 -4.29 -1.04 0.69
CA CYS A 29 -5.12 -2.14 0.20
C CYS A 29 -5.87 -2.78 1.36
N ILE A 30 -7.19 -2.58 1.43
CA ILE A 30 -8.04 -3.07 2.53
C ILE A 30 -9.07 -4.07 2.01
N ALA A 31 -9.57 -4.94 2.90
CA ALA A 31 -10.63 -5.87 2.55
C ALA A 31 -11.92 -5.14 2.15
N ASP A 32 -12.58 -5.59 1.09
CA ASP A 32 -13.91 -5.11 0.74
C ASP A 32 -14.92 -5.61 1.79
N GLU A 33 -15.68 -4.68 2.36
CA GLU A 33 -16.63 -5.00 3.42
C GLU A 33 -17.74 -5.97 3.02
N GLN A 34 -18.04 -6.07 1.73
CA GLN A 34 -19.08 -6.91 1.15
C GLN A 34 -18.60 -8.33 0.83
N THR A 35 -17.29 -8.59 0.94
CA THR A 35 -16.73 -9.91 0.64
C THR A 35 -17.05 -10.92 1.75
N PRO A 36 -17.53 -12.13 1.42
CA PRO A 36 -17.73 -13.21 2.38
C PRO A 36 -16.45 -13.56 3.16
N GLU A 37 -16.59 -13.91 4.44
CA GLU A 37 -15.44 -14.19 5.33
C GLU A 37 -14.59 -15.38 4.87
N ASP A 38 -15.18 -16.40 4.26
CA ASP A 38 -14.45 -17.55 3.74
C ASP A 38 -13.52 -17.18 2.57
N VAL A 39 -13.98 -16.27 1.70
CA VAL A 39 -13.18 -15.72 0.60
C VAL A 39 -12.03 -14.85 1.16
N LEU A 40 -12.32 -14.02 2.17
CA LEU A 40 -11.30 -13.21 2.84
C LEU A 40 -10.24 -14.08 3.54
N GLU A 41 -10.65 -15.12 4.24
CA GLU A 41 -9.77 -16.11 4.88
C GLU A 41 -8.81 -16.77 3.88
N GLU A 42 -9.32 -17.21 2.73
CA GLU A 42 -8.52 -17.82 1.67
C GLU A 42 -7.52 -16.83 1.07
N ALA A 43 -7.98 -15.63 0.70
CA ALA A 43 -7.15 -14.58 0.15
C ALA A 43 -6.07 -14.12 1.15
N LYS A 44 -6.39 -13.99 2.44
CA LYS A 44 -5.43 -13.69 3.52
C LYS A 44 -4.32 -14.71 3.58
N LYS A 45 -4.66 -16.01 3.60
CA LYS A 45 -3.69 -17.11 3.63
C LYS A 45 -2.76 -17.08 2.42
N TRP A 46 -3.32 -16.77 1.24
CA TRP A 46 -2.54 -16.58 0.04
C TRP A 46 -1.58 -15.38 0.16
N ALA A 47 -2.05 -14.22 0.63
CA ALA A 47 -1.24 -13.02 0.83
C ALA A 47 -0.03 -13.30 1.75
N CYS A 48 -0.27 -13.92 2.90
CA CYS A 48 0.77 -14.30 3.87
C CYS A 48 1.81 -15.25 3.28
N SER A 49 1.42 -16.09 2.32
CA SER A 49 2.32 -17.04 1.67
C SER A 49 3.07 -16.45 0.47
N ASN A 50 2.67 -15.26 -0.01
CA ASN A 50 3.16 -14.66 -1.26
C ASN A 50 3.80 -13.28 -1.07
N GLY A 51 4.10 -12.87 0.17
CA GLY A 51 4.91 -11.68 0.44
C GLY A 51 4.35 -10.69 1.46
N ALA A 52 3.18 -10.94 2.05
CA ALA A 52 2.76 -10.20 3.24
C ALA A 52 3.56 -10.66 4.48
N ASP A 53 3.86 -9.72 5.38
CA ASP A 53 4.21 -10.04 6.76
C ASP A 53 2.93 -10.14 7.60
N CYS A 54 2.56 -11.37 7.95
CA CYS A 54 1.37 -11.63 8.76
C CYS A 54 1.68 -11.87 10.24
N SER A 55 2.90 -11.57 10.71
CA SER A 55 3.25 -11.73 12.12
C SER A 55 2.45 -10.80 13.04
N ALA A 56 2.10 -9.59 12.57
CA ALA A 56 1.37 -8.60 13.35
C ALA A 56 -0.10 -8.97 13.62
N ILE A 57 -0.71 -9.84 12.82
CA ILE A 57 -2.11 -10.30 13.00
C ILE A 57 -2.22 -11.62 13.77
N GLY A 58 -1.09 -12.27 14.08
CA GLY A 58 -1.07 -13.47 14.91
C GLY A 58 -1.45 -13.18 16.37
N GLU A 59 -1.68 -14.23 17.16
CA GLU A 59 -1.90 -14.08 18.60
C GLU A 59 -0.75 -13.29 19.25
N ASN A 60 -1.10 -12.28 20.05
CA ASN A 60 -0.17 -11.30 20.66
C ASN A 60 0.49 -10.31 19.69
N GLY A 61 0.12 -10.33 18.40
CA GLY A 61 0.54 -9.33 17.43
C GLY A 61 -0.11 -7.96 17.65
N THR A 62 0.54 -6.90 17.16
CA THR A 62 0.10 -5.51 17.31
C THR A 62 -1.21 -5.18 16.58
N CYS A 63 -1.57 -6.01 15.59
CA CYS A 63 -2.79 -5.95 14.79
C CYS A 63 -3.72 -7.15 15.04
N TYR A 64 -3.58 -7.83 16.18
CA TYR A 64 -4.49 -8.92 16.52
C TYR A 64 -5.90 -8.43 16.82
N LEU A 65 -6.04 -7.25 17.44
CA LEU A 65 -7.34 -6.63 17.71
C LEU A 65 -7.63 -5.52 16.69
N PRO A 66 -8.87 -5.42 16.19
CA PRO A 66 -10.00 -6.33 16.44
C PRO A 66 -9.74 -7.72 15.83
N ASN A 67 -10.12 -8.78 16.56
CA ASN A 67 -9.92 -10.16 16.11
C ASN A 67 -11.06 -10.57 15.17
N THR A 68 -11.08 -10.00 13.97
CA THR A 68 -12.02 -10.36 12.91
C THR A 68 -11.27 -10.78 11.65
N VAL A 69 -11.93 -11.60 10.84
CA VAL A 69 -11.39 -12.01 9.53
C VAL A 69 -11.11 -10.79 8.66
N LYS A 70 -11.99 -9.78 8.71
CA LYS A 70 -11.89 -8.57 7.88
C LYS A 70 -10.67 -7.73 8.27
N ASP A 71 -10.46 -7.46 9.56
CA ASP A 71 -9.34 -6.66 10.04
C ASP A 71 -7.99 -7.33 9.72
N HIS A 72 -7.89 -8.63 9.97
CA HIS A 72 -6.68 -9.40 9.66
C HIS A 72 -6.42 -9.48 8.16
N SER A 73 -7.48 -9.62 7.35
CA SER A 73 -7.36 -9.65 5.89
C SER A 73 -6.92 -8.29 5.33
N SER A 74 -7.50 -7.19 5.81
CA SER A 74 -7.06 -5.83 5.45
C SER A 74 -5.57 -5.63 5.72
N TYR A 75 -5.08 -6.05 6.88
CA TYR A 75 -3.65 -5.93 7.20
C TYR A 75 -2.78 -6.77 6.26
N ALA A 76 -3.15 -8.04 6.04
CA ALA A 76 -2.41 -8.93 5.14
C ALA A 76 -2.41 -8.42 3.70
N PHE A 77 -3.53 -7.92 3.20
CA PHE A 77 -3.67 -7.35 1.86
C PHE A 77 -2.79 -6.11 1.69
N ASN A 78 -2.81 -5.20 2.67
CA ASN A 78 -1.96 -4.03 2.63
C ASN A 78 -0.48 -4.41 2.67
N SER A 79 -0.07 -5.28 3.60
CA SER A 79 1.33 -5.72 3.70
C SER A 79 1.82 -6.35 2.39
N TYR A 80 1.04 -7.23 1.77
CA TYR A 80 1.36 -7.78 0.45
C TYR A 80 1.45 -6.67 -0.61
N TYR A 81 0.44 -5.79 -0.67
CA TYR A 81 0.36 -4.74 -1.67
C TYR A 81 1.58 -3.82 -1.61
N GLN A 82 1.95 -3.33 -0.43
CA GLN A 82 3.14 -2.49 -0.26
C GLN A 82 4.43 -3.23 -0.64
N ASN A 83 4.57 -4.49 -0.23
CA ASN A 83 5.78 -5.28 -0.49
C ASN A 83 5.96 -5.68 -1.96
N MET A 84 4.85 -5.77 -2.71
CA MET A 84 4.81 -6.39 -4.03
C MET A 84 4.39 -5.44 -5.15
N LYS A 85 3.83 -4.25 -4.88
CA LYS A 85 3.33 -3.33 -5.93
C LYS A 85 4.40 -2.93 -6.95
N HIS A 86 5.63 -2.70 -6.51
CA HIS A 86 6.79 -2.43 -7.38
C HIS A 86 7.25 -3.63 -8.21
N LYS A 87 6.76 -4.83 -7.90
CA LYS A 87 7.04 -6.09 -8.60
C LYS A 87 5.83 -6.60 -9.39
N GLY A 88 4.81 -5.76 -9.59
CA GLY A 88 3.58 -6.12 -10.31
C GLY A 88 2.49 -6.75 -9.44
N GLY A 89 2.66 -6.79 -8.12
CA GLY A 89 1.58 -7.10 -7.20
C GLY A 89 0.46 -6.05 -7.28
N SER A 90 -0.77 -6.44 -6.98
CA SER A 90 -1.93 -5.54 -7.04
C SER A 90 -2.88 -5.81 -5.86
N CYS A 91 -3.75 -4.84 -5.58
CA CYS A 91 -4.82 -4.97 -4.59
C CYS A 91 -6.05 -5.72 -5.13
N TYR A 92 -5.87 -6.71 -6.01
CA TYR A 92 -7.02 -7.37 -6.65
C TYR A 92 -7.64 -8.45 -5.78
N PHE A 93 -6.85 -9.39 -5.25
CA PHE A 93 -7.33 -10.51 -4.39
C PHE A 93 -8.68 -11.14 -4.82
N ASN A 94 -8.92 -11.32 -6.13
CA ASN A 94 -10.20 -11.77 -6.70
C ASN A 94 -11.41 -10.89 -6.33
N ALA A 95 -11.21 -9.56 -6.39
CA ALA A 95 -12.13 -8.53 -5.96
C ALA A 95 -12.47 -8.53 -4.45
N ALA A 96 -11.67 -9.22 -3.62
CA ALA A 96 -11.85 -9.23 -2.18
C ALA A 96 -11.28 -8.00 -1.46
N ALA A 97 -10.60 -7.11 -2.19
CA ALA A 97 -9.92 -5.95 -1.65
C ALA A 97 -10.13 -4.70 -2.52
N ILE A 98 -9.98 -3.54 -1.89
CA ILE A 98 -10.10 -2.22 -2.51
C ILE A 98 -8.94 -1.32 -2.08
N ILE A 99 -8.59 -0.36 -2.96
CA ILE A 99 -7.66 0.71 -2.60
C ILE A 99 -8.42 1.79 -1.83
N SER A 100 -7.84 2.22 -0.71
CA SER A 100 -8.31 3.29 0.17
C SER A 100 -7.23 4.39 0.26
N ASP A 101 -7.65 5.64 0.22
CA ASP A 101 -6.84 6.82 0.54
C ASP A 101 -6.91 7.19 2.04
N LEU A 102 -7.74 6.48 2.80
CA LEU A 102 -7.85 6.61 4.25
C LEU A 102 -6.92 5.60 4.93
N ASP A 103 -6.08 6.10 5.83
CA ASP A 103 -5.22 5.28 6.71
C ASP A 103 -6.10 4.43 7.65
N PRO A 104 -6.09 3.09 7.52
CA PRO A 104 -6.87 2.20 8.37
C PRO A 104 -6.18 1.91 9.72
N SER A 105 -5.03 2.53 9.99
CA SER A 105 -4.30 2.39 11.26
C SER A 105 -5.14 2.82 12.46
N HIS A 106 -5.05 2.05 13.53
CA HIS A 106 -5.78 2.28 14.78
C HIS A 106 -5.00 1.66 15.94
N ASP A 107 -5.06 2.29 17.12
CA ASP A 107 -4.34 1.83 18.32
C ASP A 107 -2.86 1.47 18.03
N SER A 108 -2.46 0.24 18.37
CA SER A 108 -1.15 -0.33 18.08
C SER A 108 -0.99 -0.87 16.65
N CYS A 109 -2.09 -1.05 15.92
CA CYS A 109 -2.06 -1.57 14.57
C CYS A 109 -1.74 -0.46 13.57
N LYS A 110 -0.56 -0.55 12.94
CA LYS A 110 -0.07 0.43 11.96
C LYS A 110 0.05 -0.21 10.58
N PHE A 111 -0.62 0.39 9.61
CA PHE A 111 -0.53 0.02 8.21
C PHE A 111 0.57 0.83 7.54
N GLU A 112 1.42 0.15 6.78
CA GLU A 112 2.46 0.81 6.01
C GLU A 112 1.90 1.37 4.70
N SER A 113 2.48 2.48 4.24
CA SER A 113 2.32 3.01 2.90
C SER A 113 3.73 3.27 2.37
N LEU A 114 4.15 2.47 1.39
CA LEU A 114 5.46 2.61 0.75
C LEU A 114 5.30 3.40 -0.55
N PRO A 115 6.17 4.38 -0.83
CA PRO A 115 6.14 5.10 -2.11
C PRO A 115 6.51 4.19 -3.29
#